data_AF-R9JMK7-F1
#
_entry.id   AF-R9JMK7-F1
#
_cell.length_a   1.000
_cell.length_b   1.000
_cell.length_c   1.000
_cell.angle_alpha   90.00
_cell.angle_beta   90.00
_cell.angle_gamma   90.00
#
_symmetry.space_group_name_H-M   'P 1'
#
loop_
_entity.id
_entity.type
_entity.pdbx_description
1 polymer ?
#
loop_
_entity_poly.entity_id
_entity_poly.type
_entity_poly.pdbx_seq_one_letter_code
_entity_poly.pdbx_strand_id
1 'polypeptide(L)'
;MTKHHQVVTHYMTEHGYIPLWVLVNVLTFGKIEYFFRNMKPSDRTAAAKQFGLLPDELSKFMHMLALARNKCAHDERFYDMRFKERIHTKSIKNFSALGIKRAADGSYT
;
A
#
# COMPACT_ATOMS: atom_id res chain seq x y z
N MET A 1 24.59 19.54 -6.12
CA MET A 1 23.54 20.11 -5.25
C MET A 1 22.23 19.40 -5.55
N THR A 2 21.75 18.59 -4.62
CA THR A 2 20.49 17.84 -4.74
C THR A 2 19.35 18.84 -4.85
N LYS A 3 18.65 18.88 -5.99
CA LYS A 3 17.45 19.73 -6.15
C LYS A 3 16.43 19.26 -5.13
N HIS A 4 16.28 19.99 -4.03
CA HIS A 4 15.14 19.81 -3.13
C HIS A 4 13.86 19.97 -3.96
N HIS A 5 12.86 19.13 -3.71
CA HIS A 5 11.60 19.17 -4.43
C HIS A 5 11.00 20.56 -4.24
N GLN A 6 10.83 21.35 -5.31
CA GLN A 6 10.46 22.78 -5.20
C GLN A 6 9.19 23.00 -4.36
N VAL A 7 8.25 22.07 -4.47
CA VAL A 7 7.01 22.05 -3.67
C VAL A 7 7.31 21.91 -2.18
N VAL A 8 8.23 21.03 -1.79
CA VAL A 8 8.64 20.85 -0.39
C VAL A 8 9.30 22.11 0.15
N THR A 9 10.19 22.72 -0.64
CA THR A 9 10.85 23.97 -0.28
C THR A 9 9.81 25.08 -0.06
N HIS A 10 8.87 25.25 -0.99
CA HIS A 10 7.81 26.26 -0.88
C HIS A 10 6.98 26.10 0.40
N TYR A 11 6.48 24.89 0.69
CA TYR A 11 5.67 24.68 1.90
C TYR A 11 6.48 24.84 3.20
N MET A 12 7.75 24.44 3.19
CA MET A 12 8.62 24.63 4.35
C MET A 12 8.97 26.11 4.58
N THR A 13 9.20 26.90 3.53
CA THR A 13 9.56 28.32 3.68
C THR A 13 8.37 29.21 3.98
N GLU A 14 7.24 29.00 3.31
CA GLU A 14 6.06 29.87 3.42
C GLU A 14 5.14 29.48 4.59
N HIS A 15 5.04 28.19 4.91
CA HIS A 15 4.07 27.69 5.89
C HIS A 15 4.72 27.04 7.12
N GLY A 16 6.03 26.75 7.09
CA GLY A 16 6.75 26.14 8.22
C GLY A 16 6.44 24.65 8.46
N TYR A 17 5.59 24.04 7.64
CA TYR A 17 5.28 22.61 7.68
C TYR A 17 4.88 22.10 6.29
N ILE A 18 4.93 20.78 6.10
CA ILE A 18 4.51 20.13 4.86
C ILE A 18 3.19 19.39 5.14
N PRO A 19 2.07 19.78 4.51
CA PRO A 19 0.83 19.01 4.60
C PRO A 19 1.03 17.58 4.08
N LEU A 20 0.38 16.60 4.71
CA LEU A 20 0.53 15.19 4.33
C LEU A 20 0.17 14.94 2.85
N TRP A 21 -0.86 15.61 2.33
CA TRP A 21 -1.28 15.48 0.92
C TRP A 21 -0.24 16.04 -0.07
N VAL A 22 0.64 16.94 0.36
CA VAL A 22 1.80 17.40 -0.43
C VAL A 22 2.92 16.37 -0.33
N LEU A 23 3.18 15.88 0.89
CA LEU A 23 4.24 14.92 1.16
C LEU A 23 4.06 13.61 0.37
N VAL A 24 2.83 13.10 0.23
CA VAL A 24 2.56 11.87 -0.53
C VAL A 24 2.93 11.97 -2.02
N ASN A 25 3.00 13.17 -2.60
CA ASN A 25 3.44 13.37 -3.99
C ASN A 25 4.96 13.19 -4.16
N VAL A 26 5.71 13.29 -3.06
CA VAL A 26 7.18 13.22 -3.03
C VAL A 26 7.65 11.83 -2.59
N LEU A 27 6.85 11.16 -1.75
CA LEU A 27 7.15 9.83 -1.26
C LEU A 27 6.94 8.78 -2.36
N THR A 28 7.85 7.81 -2.42
CA THR A 28 7.60 6.60 -3.20
C THR A 28 6.51 5.78 -2.52
N PHE A 29 5.80 4.96 -3.29
CA PHE A 29 4.75 4.09 -2.74
C PHE A 29 5.26 3.19 -1.59
N GLY A 30 6.49 2.67 -1.70
CA GLY A 30 7.13 1.93 -0.59
C GLY A 30 7.29 2.78 0.67
N LYS A 31 7.70 4.05 0.56
CA LYS A 31 7.78 4.94 1.73
C LYS A 31 6.40 5.22 2.33
N ILE A 32 5.34 5.26 1.52
CA ILE A 32 3.96 5.39 2.01
C ILE A 32 3.53 4.13 2.78
N GLU A 33 3.86 2.94 2.30
CA GLU A 33 3.64 1.68 3.03
C GLU A 33 4.38 1.65 4.38
N TYR A 34 5.66 2.02 4.40
CA TYR A 34 6.41 2.15 5.65
C TYR A 34 5.82 3.22 6.57
N PHE A 35 5.40 4.37 6.04
CA PHE A 35 4.76 5.43 6.82
C PHE A 35 3.49 4.90 7.49
N PHE A 36 2.60 4.24 6.72
CA PHE A 36 1.36 3.66 7.22
C PHE A 36 1.57 2.66 8.36
N ARG A 37 2.59 1.79 8.26
CA ARG A 37 2.94 0.83 9.32
C ARG A 37 3.37 1.49 10.62
N ASN A 38 4.01 2.65 10.55
CA ASN A 38 4.49 3.41 11.70
C ASN A 38 3.48 4.44 12.23
N MET A 39 2.29 4.55 11.63
CA MET A 39 1.22 5.41 12.13
C MET A 39 0.70 4.91 13.49
N LYS A 40 0.15 5.83 14.29
CA LYS A 40 -0.55 5.47 15.52
C LYS A 40 -1.70 4.51 15.20
N PRO A 41 -2.04 3.56 16.10
CA PRO A 41 -3.11 2.59 15.84
C PRO A 41 -4.47 3.22 15.48
N SER A 42 -4.82 4.35 16.11
CA SER A 42 -6.04 5.12 15.81
C SER A 42 -6.07 5.59 14.35
N ASP A 43 -4.95 6.14 13.88
CA ASP A 43 -4.84 6.78 12.57
C ASP A 43 -4.77 5.70 11.48
N ARG A 44 -4.06 4.60 11.76
CA ARG A 44 -4.01 3.42 10.89
C ARG A 44 -5.41 2.82 10.70
N THR A 45 -6.21 2.78 11.77
CA THR A 45 -7.60 2.32 11.74
C THR A 45 -8.50 3.27 10.96
N ALA A 46 -8.37 4.58 11.18
CA ALA A 46 -9.13 5.58 10.44
C ALA A 46 -8.85 5.51 8.94
N ALA A 47 -7.58 5.36 8.55
CA ALA A 47 -7.17 5.19 7.15
C ALA A 47 -7.71 3.88 6.55
N ALA A 48 -7.56 2.74 7.25
CA ALA A 48 -8.02 1.44 6.75
C ALA A 48 -9.54 1.38 6.57
N LYS A 49 -10.29 2.08 7.42
CA LYS A 49 -11.75 2.20 7.33
C LYS A 49 -12.22 2.82 6.01
N GLN A 50 -11.44 3.74 5.40
CA GLN A 50 -11.77 4.32 4.09
C GLN A 50 -11.80 3.28 2.97
N PHE A 51 -11.06 2.18 3.14
CA PHE A 51 -11.03 1.06 2.20
C PHE A 51 -11.96 -0.09 2.60
N GLY A 52 -12.67 0.03 3.73
CA GLY A 52 -13.47 -1.06 4.29
C GLY A 52 -12.62 -2.25 4.77
N LEU A 53 -11.36 -2.01 5.12
CA LEU A 53 -10.38 -3.03 5.49
C LEU A 53 -9.95 -2.90 6.95
N LEU A 54 -9.46 -4.00 7.51
CA LEU A 54 -8.70 -3.97 8.77
C LEU A 54 -7.31 -3.38 8.52
N PRO A 55 -6.70 -2.70 9.52
CA PRO A 55 -5.38 -2.09 9.38
C PRO A 55 -4.30 -3.04 8.87
N ASP A 56 -4.28 -4.26 9.42
CA ASP A 56 -3.27 -5.24 9.07
C ASP A 56 -3.51 -5.82 7.67
N GLU A 57 -4.77 -5.99 7.26
CA GLU A 57 -5.11 -6.40 5.90
C GLU A 57 -4.71 -5.34 4.88
N LEU A 58 -5.01 -4.06 5.14
CA LEU A 58 -4.56 -2.96 4.27
C LEU A 58 -3.02 -2.92 4.18
N SER A 59 -2.32 -3.13 5.29
CA SER A 59 -0.85 -3.21 5.27
C SER A 59 -0.34 -4.31 4.34
N LYS A 60 -0.94 -5.51 4.38
CA LYS A 60 -0.58 -6.61 3.47
C LYS A 60 -0.84 -6.23 2.01
N PHE A 61 -2.01 -5.64 1.72
CA PHE A 61 -2.33 -5.16 0.36
C PHE A 61 -1.30 -4.14 -0.13
N MET A 62 -0.97 -3.13 0.68
CA MET A 62 0.04 -2.13 0.33
C MET A 62 1.40 -2.78 0.08
N HIS A 63 1.82 -3.73 0.91
CA HIS A 63 3.08 -4.44 0.72
C HIS A 63 3.10 -5.25 -0.58
N MET A 64 2.05 -6.02 -0.87
CA MET A 64 1.92 -6.77 -2.12
C MET A 64 1.92 -5.87 -3.35
N LEU A 65 1.21 -4.75 -3.30
CA LEU A 65 1.20 -3.77 -4.40
C LEU A 65 2.58 -3.14 -4.61
N ALA A 66 3.32 -2.85 -3.53
CA ALA A 66 4.67 -2.33 -3.63
C ALA A 66 5.61 -3.33 -4.33
N LEU A 67 5.54 -4.61 -3.97
CA LEU A 67 6.31 -5.67 -4.61
C LEU A 67 5.94 -5.83 -6.09
N ALA A 68 4.65 -5.90 -6.40
CA ALA A 68 4.14 -6.05 -7.76
C ALA A 68 4.59 -4.90 -8.67
N ARG A 69 4.44 -3.66 -8.19
CA ARG A 69 4.87 -2.45 -8.89
C ARG A 69 6.37 -2.42 -9.11
N ASN A 70 7.16 -2.76 -8.09
CA ASN A 70 8.62 -2.77 -8.21
C ASN A 70 9.08 -3.82 -9.23
N LYS A 71 8.49 -5.03 -9.21
CA LYS A 71 8.82 -6.09 -10.16
C LYS A 71 8.51 -5.68 -11.61
N CYS A 72 7.36 -5.04 -11.82
CA CYS A 72 6.98 -4.45 -13.10
C CYS A 72 7.98 -3.37 -13.56
N ALA A 73 8.41 -2.48 -12.65
CA ALA A 73 9.36 -1.41 -12.98
C ALA A 73 10.79 -1.90 -13.28
N HIS A 74 11.13 -3.13 -12.92
CA HIS A 74 12.41 -3.77 -13.21
C HIS A 74 12.36 -4.69 -14.44
N ASP A 75 11.29 -4.64 -15.24
CA ASP A 75 11.06 -5.51 -16.40
C ASP A 75 11.20 -7.02 -16.06
N GLU A 76 10.92 -7.38 -14.81
CA GLU A 76 10.95 -8.76 -14.36
C GLU A 76 9.67 -9.50 -14.74
N ARG A 77 9.76 -10.83 -14.78
CA ARG A 77 8.62 -11.71 -15.08
C ARG A 77 7.51 -11.61 -14.04
N PHE A 78 6.32 -11.21 -14.47
CA PHE A 78 5.19 -10.97 -13.57
C PHE A 78 4.29 -12.19 -13.38
N TYR A 79 4.10 -13.02 -14.41
CA TYR A 79 3.08 -14.08 -14.43
C TYR A 79 3.35 -15.26 -13.49
N ASP A 80 4.60 -15.47 -13.07
CA ASP A 80 5.00 -16.50 -12.10
C ASP A 80 5.31 -15.93 -10.71
N MET A 81 4.98 -14.65 -10.49
CA MET A 81 5.15 -14.00 -9.20
C MET A 81 4.24 -14.64 -8.15
N ARG A 82 4.83 -15.00 -7.00
CA ARG A 82 4.10 -15.52 -5.84
C ARG A 82 4.33 -14.62 -4.64
N PHE A 83 3.25 -14.19 -3.99
CA PHE A 83 3.32 -13.48 -2.73
C PHE A 83 3.53 -14.47 -1.58
N LYS A 84 4.40 -14.11 -0.63
CA LYS A 84 4.60 -14.90 0.59
C LYS A 84 3.45 -14.69 1.59
N GLU A 85 2.92 -13.48 1.64
CA GLU A 85 1.81 -13.15 2.52
C GLU A 85 0.48 -13.63 1.93
N ARG A 86 -0.46 -13.97 2.82
CA ARG A 86 -1.82 -14.37 2.46
C ARG A 86 -2.80 -13.28 2.88
N ILE A 87 -3.75 -12.98 2.00
CA ILE A 87 -4.88 -12.09 2.27
C ILE A 87 -6.13 -12.90 2.63
N HIS A 88 -6.96 -12.37 3.52
CA HIS A 88 -8.23 -13.00 3.82
C HIS A 88 -9.24 -12.68 2.71
N THR A 89 -9.93 -13.70 2.22
CA THR A 89 -10.95 -13.53 1.16
C THR A 89 -12.14 -12.68 1.61
N LYS A 90 -12.42 -12.64 2.92
CA LYS A 90 -13.42 -11.75 3.52
C LYS A 90 -13.09 -10.27 3.33
N SER A 91 -11.81 -9.93 3.15
CA SER A 91 -11.33 -8.57 2.91
C SER A 91 -11.60 -8.10 1.47
N ILE A 92 -11.91 -9.01 0.54
CA ILE A 92 -12.15 -8.68 -0.87
C ILE A 92 -13.66 -8.63 -1.11
N LYS A 93 -14.15 -7.44 -1.42
CA LYS A 93 -15.56 -7.27 -1.81
C LYS A 93 -15.85 -8.08 -3.07
N ASN A 94 -16.98 -8.80 -3.06
CA ASN A 94 -17.42 -9.65 -4.17
C ASN A 94 -16.42 -10.75 -4.57
N PHE A 95 -15.62 -11.26 -3.62
CA PHE A 95 -14.66 -12.33 -3.91
C PHE A 95 -15.29 -13.55 -4.59
N SER A 96 -16.53 -13.89 -4.24
CA SER A 96 -17.29 -15.00 -4.87
C SER A 96 -17.48 -14.83 -6.38
N ALA A 97 -17.51 -13.60 -6.89
CA ALA A 97 -17.66 -13.33 -8.32
C ALA A 97 -16.43 -13.74 -9.14
N LEU A 98 -15.27 -13.93 -8.50
CA LEU A 98 -14.04 -14.33 -9.19
C LEU A 98 -14.03 -15.80 -9.62
N GLY A 99 -14.95 -16.63 -9.10
CA GLY A 99 -15.08 -18.03 -9.49
C GLY A 99 -13.84 -18.89 -9.22
N ILE A 100 -12.96 -18.47 -8.29
CA ILE A 100 -11.70 -19.16 -8.00
C ILE A 100 -12.01 -20.47 -7.25
N LYS A 101 -11.48 -21.59 -7.76
CA LYS A 101 -11.64 -22.89 -7.12
C LYS A 101 -10.90 -22.94 -5.79
N ARG A 102 -11.57 -23.45 -4.76
CA ARG A 102 -11.00 -23.64 -3.43
C ARG A 102 -10.14 -24.90 -3.40
N ALA A 103 -8.97 -24.82 -2.79
CA ALA A 103 -8.12 -25.98 -2.53
C ALA A 103 -8.69 -26.85 -1.38
N ALA A 104 -8.21 -28.08 -1.27
CA ALA A 104 -8.68 -29.07 -0.28
C ALA A 104 -8.46 -28.62 1.18
N ASP A 105 -7.45 -27.78 1.42
CA ASP A 105 -7.14 -27.17 2.72
C ASP A 105 -8.06 -25.99 3.07
N GLY A 106 -9.01 -25.66 2.19
CA GLY A 106 -9.92 -24.54 2.34
C GLY A 106 -9.33 -23.18 1.97
N SER A 107 -8.12 -23.16 1.43
CA SER A 107 -7.46 -21.96 0.97
C SER A 107 -7.70 -21.72 -0.53
N TYR A 108 -7.38 -20.53 -1.02
CA TYR A 108 -7.35 -20.23 -2.45
C TYR A 108 -5.88 -20.13 -2.85
N THR A 109 -5.50 -20.88 -3.88
CA THR A 109 -4.15 -20.97 -4.46
C THR A 109 -4.16 -20.54 -5.90
#